data_AF-A0A925DJK5-F1
#
_entry.id   AF-A0A925DJK5-F1
#
_cell.length_a   1.000
_cell.length_b   1.000
_cell.length_c   1.000
_cell.angle_alpha   90.00
_cell.angle_beta   90.00
_cell.angle_gamma   90.00
#
_symmetry.space_group_name_H-M   'P 1'
#
loop_
_entity.id
_entity.type
_entity.pdbx_description
1 polymer ?
#
loop_
_entity_poly.entity_id
_entity_poly.type
_entity_poly.pdbx_seq_one_letter_code
_entity_poly.pdbx_strand_id
1 'polypeptide(L)'
;MRLKLFSLFSLLILFTKAQFPEFISNTNSNDSFNSALFSKTFKNFDFILAYKIYSNGKYTYKLLGNSNKVWKKIEFSFDPGSKKIKQKKEISNQSQDTLKRIVSKFSEKKFWNLENDSLNIKYFIFPDSSVTVVRIQDCFSETFEIFSKKLFRIENVECPDGYSEAFPGNRQLKTFIECRDIF
;
A
#
# COMPACT_ATOMS: atom_id res chain seq x y z
N MET A 1 -49.11 -11.17 -0.12
CA MET A 1 -48.19 -10.05 0.24
C MET A 1 -46.76 -10.46 0.59
N ARG A 2 -46.48 -11.72 0.99
CA ARG A 2 -45.13 -12.16 1.43
C ARG A 2 -44.09 -12.34 0.29
N LEU A 3 -44.51 -12.56 -0.96
CA LEU A 3 -43.58 -12.71 -2.09
C LEU A 3 -42.89 -11.41 -2.55
N LYS A 4 -43.46 -10.24 -2.27
CA LYS A 4 -42.88 -8.95 -2.71
C LYS A 4 -41.66 -8.51 -1.88
N LEU A 5 -41.47 -9.06 -0.67
CA LEU A 5 -40.33 -8.73 0.19
C LEU A 5 -39.02 -9.40 -0.28
N PHE A 6 -39.11 -10.61 -0.85
CA PHE A 6 -37.94 -11.38 -1.28
C PHE A 6 -37.26 -10.77 -2.52
N SER A 7 -38.04 -10.16 -3.42
CA SER A 7 -37.54 -9.44 -4.59
C SER A 7 -36.74 -8.19 -4.23
N LEU A 8 -37.03 -7.55 -3.09
CA LEU A 8 -36.35 -6.31 -2.67
C LEU A 8 -34.96 -6.61 -2.09
N PHE A 9 -34.81 -7.72 -1.36
CA PHE A 9 -33.52 -8.15 -0.80
C PHE A 9 -32.53 -8.61 -1.89
N SER A 10 -33.05 -9.16 -2.99
CA SER A 10 -32.24 -9.61 -4.13
C SER A 10 -31.59 -8.45 -4.90
N LEU A 11 -32.24 -7.28 -4.93
CA LEU A 11 -31.73 -6.09 -5.63
C LEU A 11 -30.60 -5.38 -4.87
N LEU A 12 -30.52 -5.53 -3.55
CA LEU A 12 -29.49 -4.90 -2.72
C LEU A 12 -28.10 -5.52 -2.93
N ILE A 13 -28.03 -6.77 -3.38
CA ILE A 13 -26.76 -7.50 -3.58
C ILE A 13 -26.08 -7.06 -4.89
N LEU A 14 -26.80 -6.47 -5.85
CA LEU A 14 -26.26 -6.10 -7.17
C LEU A 14 -25.45 -4.80 -7.17
N PHE A 15 -25.42 -4.05 -6.06
CA PHE A 15 -24.71 -2.77 -5.97
C PHE A 15 -23.48 -2.78 -5.08
N THR A 16 -22.97 -3.96 -4.70
CA THR A 16 -21.60 -4.07 -4.14
C THR A 16 -20.58 -3.79 -5.25
N LYS A 17 -20.48 -2.50 -5.62
CA LYS A 17 -19.29 -1.96 -6.26
C LYS A 17 -18.13 -2.38 -5.37
N ALA A 18 -17.05 -2.88 -5.96
CA ALA A 18 -15.81 -3.15 -5.23
C ALA A 18 -15.36 -1.85 -4.58
N GLN A 19 -15.83 -1.63 -3.36
CA GLN A 19 -15.38 -0.56 -2.49
C GLN A 19 -14.08 -1.06 -1.90
N PHE A 20 -13.09 -0.17 -1.86
CA PHE A 20 -11.88 -0.49 -1.14
C PHE A 20 -12.23 -0.80 0.31
N PRO A 21 -11.52 -1.74 0.94
CA PRO A 21 -11.61 -1.87 2.38
C PRO A 21 -11.34 -0.50 2.99
N GLU A 22 -12.19 -0.09 3.93
CA GLU A 22 -11.92 1.10 4.73
C GLU A 22 -10.58 0.88 5.44
N PHE A 23 -9.69 1.86 5.33
CA PHE A 23 -8.40 1.84 5.99
C PHE A 23 -8.27 3.06 6.88
N ILE A 24 -7.50 2.93 7.95
CA ILE A 24 -7.22 4.06 8.85
C ILE A 24 -5.97 4.78 8.33
N SER A 25 -6.03 6.11 8.32
CA SER A 25 -4.86 6.95 8.02
C SER A 25 -3.83 6.80 9.13
N ASN A 26 -2.58 6.50 8.78
CA ASN A 26 -1.45 6.46 9.72
C ASN A 26 -0.41 7.56 9.45
N THR A 27 -0.77 8.53 8.61
CA THR A 27 0.11 9.64 8.20
C THR A 27 -0.35 10.97 8.78
N ASN A 28 0.59 11.90 8.93
CA ASN A 28 0.33 13.30 9.21
C ASN A 28 0.41 14.18 7.94
N SER A 29 0.23 15.49 8.11
CA SER A 29 0.29 16.47 7.01
C SER A 29 1.67 16.58 6.35
N ASN A 30 2.76 16.39 7.13
CA ASN A 30 4.12 16.42 6.64
C ASN A 30 4.43 15.22 5.73
N ASP A 31 3.98 14.02 6.10
CA ASP A 31 4.13 12.81 5.28
C ASP A 31 3.46 12.97 3.92
N SER A 32 2.24 13.55 3.94
CA SER A 32 1.48 13.86 2.73
C SER A 32 2.22 14.84 1.83
N PHE A 33 2.82 15.89 2.40
CA PHE A 33 3.58 16.90 1.64
C PHE A 33 4.86 16.34 1.00
N ASN A 34 5.47 15.34 1.65
CA ASN A 34 6.71 14.73 1.19
C ASN A 34 6.50 13.61 0.17
N SER A 35 5.29 13.05 0.08
CA SER A 35 4.96 12.07 -0.96
C SER A 35 4.93 12.72 -2.36
N ALA A 36 5.67 12.12 -3.30
CA ALA A 36 5.62 12.51 -4.71
C ALA A 36 4.22 12.30 -5.32
N LEU A 37 3.41 11.39 -4.74
CA LEU A 37 2.05 11.11 -5.17
C LEU A 37 1.07 12.22 -4.79
N PHE A 38 1.38 13.03 -3.79
CA PHE A 38 0.49 14.13 -3.39
C PHE A 38 0.62 15.36 -4.30
N SER A 39 1.47 15.29 -5.33
CA SER A 39 1.64 16.35 -6.33
C SER A 39 0.39 16.53 -7.23
N LYS A 40 0.30 17.67 -7.93
CA LYS A 40 -0.83 18.02 -8.83
C LYS A 40 -1.18 16.92 -9.84
N THR A 41 -0.21 16.08 -10.23
CA THR A 41 -0.35 15.03 -11.26
C THR A 41 -1.35 13.93 -10.90
N PHE A 42 -1.60 13.71 -9.60
CA PHE A 42 -2.41 12.58 -9.13
C PHE A 42 -3.75 12.98 -8.52
N LYS A 43 -4.08 14.28 -8.52
CA LYS A 43 -5.38 14.81 -8.06
C LYS A 43 -6.58 14.26 -8.85
N ASN A 44 -6.35 13.74 -10.05
CA ASN A 44 -7.39 13.20 -10.92
C ASN A 44 -7.79 11.76 -10.57
N PHE A 45 -7.12 11.15 -9.59
CA PHE A 45 -7.46 9.81 -9.13
C PHE A 45 -8.35 9.86 -7.89
N ASP A 46 -9.40 9.04 -7.89
CA ASP A 46 -10.26 8.81 -6.73
C ASP A 46 -9.57 7.95 -5.67
N PHE A 47 -8.69 7.05 -6.14
CA PHE A 47 -7.93 6.12 -5.32
C PHE A 47 -6.60 5.79 -6.00
N ILE A 48 -5.56 5.59 -5.20
CA ILE A 48 -4.22 5.16 -5.62
C ILE A 48 -3.72 4.11 -4.64
N LEU A 49 -3.22 2.99 -5.17
CA LEU A 49 -2.31 2.08 -4.48
C LEU A 49 -0.99 2.14 -5.23
N ALA A 50 0.07 2.55 -4.54
CA ALA A 50 1.39 2.66 -5.13
C ALA A 50 2.42 1.93 -4.29
N TYR A 51 3.43 1.43 -4.99
CA TYR A 51 4.60 0.80 -4.40
C TYR A 51 5.85 1.54 -4.89
N LYS A 52 6.67 1.97 -3.95
CA LYS A 52 7.90 2.73 -4.14
C LYS A 52 9.07 1.87 -3.69
N ILE A 53 10.08 1.80 -4.55
CA ILE A 53 11.35 1.15 -4.25
C ILE A 53 12.50 2.05 -4.66
N TYR A 54 13.57 2.05 -3.87
CA TYR A 54 14.83 2.65 -4.27
C TYR A 54 15.73 1.61 -4.93
N SER A 55 16.14 1.84 -6.17
CA SER A 55 17.10 0.97 -6.87
C SER A 55 17.95 1.78 -7.83
N ASN A 56 19.22 1.40 -8.01
CA ASN A 56 20.15 2.04 -8.97
C ASN A 56 20.22 3.58 -8.84
N GLY A 57 20.21 4.08 -7.61
CA GLY A 57 20.31 5.53 -7.35
C GLY A 57 19.02 6.31 -7.62
N LYS A 58 17.87 5.64 -7.81
CA LYS A 58 16.59 6.28 -8.17
C LYS A 58 15.43 5.71 -7.35
N TYR A 59 14.42 6.53 -7.14
CA TYR A 59 13.11 6.06 -6.68
C TYR A 59 12.27 5.67 -7.89
N THR A 60 11.75 4.45 -7.88
CA THR A 60 10.81 3.95 -8.87
C THR A 60 9.47 3.69 -8.19
N TYR A 61 8.41 4.20 -8.80
CA TYR A 61 7.04 4.01 -8.38
C TYR A 61 6.31 3.13 -9.38
N LYS A 62 5.64 2.09 -8.89
CA LYS A 62 4.59 1.36 -9.58
C LYS A 62 3.26 1.76 -8.97
N LEU A 63 2.31 2.22 -9.79
CA LEU A 63 1.05 2.78 -9.33
C LEU A 63 -0.12 2.09 -10.01
N LEU A 64 -1.14 1.77 -9.22
CA LEU A 64 -2.49 1.42 -9.66
C LEU A 64 -3.47 2.49 -9.18
N GLY A 65 -4.05 3.24 -10.11
CA GLY A 65 -4.95 4.34 -9.79
C GLY A 65 -6.31 4.20 -10.46
N ASN A 66 -7.37 4.62 -9.76
CA ASN A 66 -8.71 4.78 -10.32
C ASN A 66 -8.97 6.23 -10.70
N SER A 67 -9.27 6.50 -11.97
CA SER A 67 -9.76 7.80 -12.38
C SER A 67 -11.05 7.60 -13.15
N ASN A 68 -12.17 8.10 -12.62
CA ASN A 68 -13.48 8.02 -13.27
C ASN A 68 -13.88 6.58 -13.67
N LYS A 69 -13.68 5.62 -12.75
CA LYS A 69 -13.94 4.18 -12.94
C LYS A 69 -13.01 3.46 -13.91
N VAL A 70 -11.98 4.14 -14.43
CA VAL A 70 -10.94 3.54 -15.25
C VAL A 70 -9.70 3.32 -14.41
N TRP A 71 -9.24 2.07 -14.37
CA TRP A 71 -8.02 1.69 -13.68
C TRP A 71 -6.82 1.86 -14.59
N LYS A 72 -5.78 2.48 -14.07
CA LYS A 72 -4.55 2.74 -14.81
C LYS A 72 -3.36 2.22 -14.04
N LYS A 73 -2.47 1.51 -14.74
CA LYS A 73 -1.13 1.18 -14.26
C LYS A 73 -0.14 2.19 -14.79
N ILE A 74 0.57 2.86 -13.90
CA ILE A 74 1.57 3.87 -14.23
C ILE A 74 2.86 3.49 -13.53
N GLU A 75 3.97 3.58 -14.26
CA GLU A 75 5.30 3.46 -13.67
C GLU A 75 6.08 4.73 -13.93
N PHE A 76 6.78 5.23 -12.92
CA PHE A 76 7.61 6.41 -13.09
C PHE A 76 8.80 6.40 -12.14
N SER A 77 9.82 7.17 -12.48
CA SER A 77 11.03 7.28 -11.64
C SER A 77 11.50 8.73 -11.50
N PHE A 78 12.15 9.02 -10.39
CA PHE A 78 12.82 10.30 -10.13
C PHE A 78 14.13 10.10 -9.34
N ASP A 79 15.01 11.10 -9.43
CA ASP A 79 16.27 11.09 -8.70
C ASP A 79 16.05 11.55 -7.24
N PRO A 80 16.81 11.01 -6.29
CA PRO A 80 16.79 11.46 -4.89
C PRO A 80 17.07 12.96 -4.81
N GLY A 81 16.26 13.69 -4.03
CA GLY A 81 16.36 15.15 -3.91
C GLY A 81 15.69 15.94 -5.04
N SER A 82 15.20 15.28 -6.11
CA SER A 82 14.42 15.92 -7.17
C SER A 82 12.95 15.52 -7.10
N LYS A 83 12.04 16.50 -7.06
CA LYS A 83 10.58 16.25 -7.18
C LYS A 83 10.12 16.16 -8.65
N LYS A 84 11.03 16.24 -9.62
CA LYS A 84 10.69 16.18 -11.06
C LYS A 84 10.62 14.74 -11.53
N ILE A 85 9.46 14.35 -12.06
CA ILE A 85 9.27 13.07 -12.73
C ILE A 85 10.13 13.06 -14.00
N LYS A 86 11.14 12.18 -14.07
CA LYS A 86 12.02 12.10 -15.25
C LYS A 86 11.42 11.22 -16.35
N GLN A 87 10.78 10.14 -15.95
CA GLN A 87 10.20 9.17 -16.88
C GLN A 87 8.85 8.75 -16.34
N LYS A 88 7.81 8.92 -17.14
CA LYS A 88 6.47 8.41 -16.87
C LYS A 88 6.10 7.47 -18.00
N LYS A 89 5.89 6.21 -17.67
CA LYS A 89 5.37 5.20 -18.58
C LYS A 89 3.96 4.86 -18.11
N GLU A 90 2.96 5.29 -18.87
CA GLU A 90 1.61 4.74 -18.72
C GLU A 90 1.62 3.37 -19.39
N ILE A 91 1.44 2.32 -18.59
CA ILE A 91 1.66 0.94 -19.05
C ILE A 91 0.40 0.40 -19.72
N SER A 92 -0.78 0.68 -19.17
CA SER A 92 -2.07 0.26 -19.74
C SER A 92 -3.25 0.62 -18.83
N ASN A 93 -4.44 0.61 -19.44
CA ASN A 93 -5.68 0.44 -18.69
C ASN A 93 -5.73 -0.98 -18.10
N GLN A 94 -6.20 -1.09 -16.87
CA GLN A 94 -6.34 -2.36 -16.16
C GLN A 94 -7.81 -2.73 -16.05
N SER A 95 -8.11 -4.02 -16.12
CA SER A 95 -9.47 -4.50 -15.86
C SER A 95 -9.81 -4.34 -14.38
N GLN A 96 -11.09 -4.12 -14.08
CA GLN A 96 -11.56 -4.07 -12.70
C GLN A 96 -11.27 -5.38 -11.95
N ASP A 97 -11.25 -6.52 -12.65
CA ASP A 97 -10.98 -7.84 -12.06
C ASP A 97 -9.53 -7.98 -11.60
N THR A 98 -8.57 -7.41 -12.33
CA THR A 98 -7.15 -7.40 -11.91
C THR A 98 -6.99 -6.71 -10.57
N LEU A 99 -7.65 -5.57 -10.39
CA LEU A 99 -7.66 -4.87 -9.12
C LEU A 99 -8.38 -5.66 -8.03
N LYS A 100 -9.60 -6.14 -8.29
CA LYS A 100 -10.35 -6.93 -7.31
C LYS A 100 -9.51 -8.09 -6.80
N ARG A 101 -8.76 -8.75 -7.69
CA ARG A 101 -7.80 -9.79 -7.34
C ARG A 101 -6.70 -9.29 -6.41
N ILE A 102 -6.04 -8.18 -6.74
CA ILE A 102 -4.98 -7.60 -5.90
C ILE A 102 -5.52 -7.21 -4.52
N VAL A 103 -6.63 -6.48 -4.47
CA VAL A 103 -7.27 -6.05 -3.21
C VAL A 103 -7.72 -7.24 -2.38
N SER A 104 -8.34 -8.26 -3.01
CA SER A 104 -8.71 -9.51 -2.34
C SER A 104 -7.49 -10.18 -1.71
N LYS A 105 -6.40 -10.31 -2.47
CA LYS A 105 -5.17 -10.92 -1.97
C LYS A 105 -4.55 -10.13 -0.83
N PHE A 106 -4.53 -8.80 -0.91
CA PHE A 106 -4.07 -7.93 0.18
C PHE A 106 -4.92 -8.11 1.43
N SER A 107 -6.26 -8.18 1.28
CA SER A 107 -7.18 -8.43 2.39
C SER A 107 -7.00 -9.82 3.00
N GLU A 108 -6.83 -10.86 2.18
CA GLU A 108 -6.53 -12.24 2.62
C GLU A 108 -5.25 -12.29 3.47
N LYS A 109 -4.25 -11.47 3.12
CA LYS A 109 -2.98 -11.35 3.85
C LYS A 109 -3.03 -10.41 5.06
N LYS A 110 -4.18 -9.79 5.33
CA LYS A 110 -4.38 -8.78 6.39
C LYS A 110 -3.49 -7.54 6.24
N PHE A 111 -3.15 -7.19 5.00
CA PHE A 111 -2.30 -6.02 4.70
C PHE A 111 -2.85 -4.72 5.30
N TRP A 112 -4.16 -4.54 5.28
CA TRP A 112 -4.83 -3.35 5.81
C TRP A 112 -4.75 -3.22 7.35
N ASN A 113 -4.26 -4.26 8.02
CA ASN A 113 -4.09 -4.32 9.46
C ASN A 113 -2.60 -4.35 9.85
N LEU A 114 -1.69 -4.04 8.91
CA LEU A 114 -0.27 -3.88 9.23
C LEU A 114 -0.10 -2.78 10.28
N GLU A 115 0.79 -3.03 11.23
CA GLU A 115 1.25 -2.05 12.20
C GLU A 115 2.61 -1.55 11.74
N ASN A 116 2.65 -0.32 11.21
CA ASN A 116 3.84 0.23 10.56
C ASN A 116 5.06 0.27 11.50
N ASP A 117 4.87 0.48 12.81
CA ASP A 117 5.97 0.44 13.78
C ASP A 117 6.56 -0.97 13.93
N SER A 118 5.71 -2.00 13.88
CA SER A 118 6.11 -3.41 13.96
C SER A 118 6.84 -3.92 12.70
N LEU A 119 6.82 -3.13 11.61
CA LEU A 119 7.52 -3.45 10.36
C LEU A 119 9.04 -3.25 10.46
N ASN A 120 9.52 -2.38 11.35
CA ASN A 120 10.96 -2.04 11.46
C ASN A 120 11.52 -2.18 12.88
N ILE A 121 10.71 -2.64 13.84
CA ILE A 121 11.08 -2.76 15.25
C ILE A 121 10.90 -4.21 15.71
N LYS A 122 11.89 -4.72 16.45
CA LYS A 122 11.81 -6.02 17.14
C LYS A 122 12.13 -5.86 18.62
N TYR A 123 11.31 -6.50 19.45
CA TYR A 123 11.52 -6.62 20.89
C TYR A 123 12.06 -8.02 21.22
N PHE A 124 13.12 -8.06 22.02
CA PHE A 124 13.64 -9.25 22.67
C PHE A 124 13.41 -9.12 24.17
N ILE A 125 12.69 -10.07 24.75
CA ILE A 125 12.42 -10.12 26.19
C ILE A 125 13.28 -11.25 26.76
N PHE A 126 14.12 -10.92 27.74
CA PHE A 126 15.00 -11.89 28.39
C PHE A 126 14.35 -12.45 29.66
N PRO A 127 14.84 -13.60 30.18
CA PRO A 127 14.29 -14.22 31.39
C PRO A 127 14.34 -13.35 32.65
N ASP A 128 15.27 -12.38 32.69
CA ASP A 128 15.38 -11.38 33.76
C ASP A 128 14.39 -10.21 33.60
N SER A 129 13.45 -10.31 32.67
CA SER A 129 12.47 -9.28 32.30
C SER A 129 13.07 -8.02 31.65
N SER A 130 14.36 -8.02 31.31
CA SER A 130 14.94 -6.96 30.49
C SER A 130 14.40 -7.05 29.06
N VAL A 131 14.29 -5.88 28.40
CA VAL A 131 13.79 -5.76 27.03
C VAL A 131 14.81 -5.04 26.17
N THR A 132 15.29 -5.68 25.10
CA THR A 132 16.08 -5.03 24.06
C THR A 132 15.21 -4.72 22.86
N VAL A 133 15.28 -3.47 22.40
CA VAL A 133 14.59 -3.01 21.19
C VAL A 133 15.62 -2.87 20.08
N VAL A 134 15.45 -3.65 19.02
CA VAL A 134 16.23 -3.49 17.79
C VAL A 134 15.37 -2.73 16.79
N ARG A 135 15.85 -1.59 16.34
CA ARG A 135 15.25 -0.83 15.24
C ARG A 135 16.23 -0.81 14.08
N ILE A 136 15.74 -1.15 12.89
CA ILE A 136 16.51 -0.98 11.66
C ILE A 136 16.28 0.44 11.18
N GLN A 137 17.39 1.14 10.96
CA GLN A 137 17.47 2.45 10.34
C GLN A 137 18.59 2.38 9.29
N ASP A 138 18.46 3.15 8.21
CA ASP A 138 19.49 3.45 7.21
C ASP A 138 19.70 2.43 6.06
N CYS A 139 18.72 1.57 5.76
CA CYS A 139 18.74 0.76 4.55
C CYS A 139 17.85 1.31 3.43
N PHE A 140 17.94 0.71 2.22
CA PHE A 140 16.95 0.97 1.18
C PHE A 140 15.56 0.60 1.70
N SER A 141 14.64 1.55 1.58
CA SER A 141 13.29 1.37 2.05
C SER A 141 12.34 1.11 0.88
N GLU A 142 11.43 0.18 1.13
CA GLU A 142 10.30 -0.10 0.26
C GLU A 142 9.04 0.45 0.93
N THR A 143 8.16 1.07 0.13
CA THR A 143 6.99 1.75 0.67
C THR A 143 5.76 1.44 -0.15
N PHE A 144 4.69 0.99 0.51
CA PHE A 144 3.35 1.11 -0.04
C PHE A 144 2.73 2.44 0.39
N GLU A 145 2.24 3.20 -0.59
CA GLU A 145 1.50 4.44 -0.38
C GLU A 145 0.07 4.23 -0.88
N ILE A 146 -0.90 4.31 0.03
CA ILE A 146 -2.33 4.16 -0.28
C ILE A 146 -3.00 5.50 -0.08
N PHE A 147 -3.59 6.03 -1.15
CA PHE A 147 -4.27 7.31 -1.14
C PHE A 147 -5.72 7.15 -1.59
N SER A 148 -6.62 7.78 -0.87
CA SER A 148 -7.97 8.08 -1.29
C SER A 148 -8.20 9.58 -1.14
N LYS A 149 -9.30 10.10 -1.72
CA LYS A 149 -9.68 11.51 -1.55
C LYS A 149 -9.74 12.00 -0.09
N LYS A 150 -9.87 11.11 0.90
CA LYS A 150 -10.02 11.46 2.31
C LYS A 150 -8.89 11.00 3.21
N LEU A 151 -8.18 9.94 2.83
CA LEU A 151 -7.28 9.20 3.71
C LEU A 151 -5.98 8.88 2.99
N PHE A 152 -4.89 8.92 3.74
CA PHE A 152 -3.57 8.58 3.27
C PHE A 152 -2.91 7.61 4.25
N ARG A 153 -2.27 6.58 3.73
CA ARG A 153 -1.63 5.54 4.53
C ARG A 153 -0.31 5.16 3.89
N ILE A 154 0.71 5.00 4.72
CA ILE A 154 2.05 4.60 4.33
C ILE A 154 2.41 3.34 5.12
N GLU A 155 2.80 2.29 4.41
CA GLU A 155 3.47 1.13 5.01
C GLU A 155 4.90 1.13 4.50
N ASN A 156 5.87 1.20 5.39
CA ASN A 156 7.28 1.29 5.03
C ASN A 156 8.10 0.23 5.74
N VAL A 157 8.94 -0.46 4.97
CA VAL A 157 9.90 -1.43 5.49
C VAL A 157 11.30 -1.05 5.01
N GLU A 158 12.26 -1.10 5.92
CA GLU A 158 13.68 -1.01 5.61
C GLU A 158 14.28 -2.40 5.39
N CYS A 159 14.99 -2.58 4.26
CA CYS A 159 15.65 -3.84 3.90
C CYS A 159 14.75 -5.09 4.07
N PRO A 160 13.60 -5.17 3.41
CA PRO A 160 12.60 -6.20 3.71
C PRO A 160 13.16 -7.63 3.63
N ASP A 161 13.93 -7.95 2.59
CA ASP A 161 14.46 -9.31 2.42
C ASP A 161 15.51 -9.65 3.49
N GLY A 162 16.48 -8.76 3.73
CA GLY A 162 17.50 -8.96 4.78
C GLY A 162 16.90 -8.99 6.19
N TYR A 163 15.88 -8.18 6.46
CA TYR A 163 15.16 -8.21 7.74
C TYR A 163 14.35 -9.49 7.90
N SER A 164 13.83 -10.06 6.80
CA SER A 164 13.09 -11.32 6.82
C SER A 164 13.99 -12.51 7.16
N GLU A 165 15.21 -12.51 6.61
CA GLU A 165 16.22 -13.52 6.91
C GLU A 165 16.68 -13.44 8.37
N ALA A 166 16.93 -12.23 8.88
CA ALA A 166 17.36 -12.05 10.27
C ALA A 166 16.22 -12.31 11.29
N PHE A 167 14.97 -12.07 10.92
CA PHE A 167 13.81 -12.18 11.81
C PHE A 167 12.63 -12.92 11.15
N PRO A 168 12.77 -14.23 10.83
CA PRO A 168 11.79 -14.99 10.06
C PRO A 168 10.43 -15.14 10.77
N GLY A 169 10.37 -14.89 12.07
CA GLY A 169 9.13 -14.89 12.86
C GLY A 169 8.31 -13.59 12.78
N ASN A 170 8.78 -12.53 12.11
CA ASN A 170 8.02 -11.29 11.99
C ASN A 170 6.89 -11.44 10.95
N ARG A 171 5.67 -11.71 11.47
CA ARG A 171 4.47 -11.90 10.63
C ARG A 171 4.10 -10.65 9.83
N GLN A 172 4.25 -9.45 10.40
CA GLN A 172 3.91 -8.19 9.73
C GLN A 172 4.82 -7.97 8.51
N LEU A 173 6.13 -8.19 8.70
CA LEU A 173 7.11 -8.13 7.61
C LEU A 173 6.81 -9.15 6.51
N LYS A 174 6.51 -10.40 6.89
CA LYS A 174 6.14 -11.44 5.92
C LYS A 174 4.91 -11.03 5.11
N THR A 175 3.86 -10.49 5.75
CA THR A 175 2.68 -9.96 5.06
C THR A 175 3.05 -8.86 4.07
N PHE A 176 3.92 -7.94 4.45
CA PHE A 176 4.39 -6.87 3.56
C PHE A 176 5.07 -7.43 2.31
N ILE A 177 6.03 -8.35 2.48
CA ILE A 177 6.78 -9.00 1.39
C ILE A 177 5.85 -9.77 0.46
N GLU A 178 4.92 -10.55 1.00
CA GLU A 178 3.97 -11.29 0.18
C GLU A 178 3.08 -10.35 -0.65
N CYS A 179 2.69 -9.19 -0.10
CA CYS A 179 1.90 -8.19 -0.81
C CYS A 179 2.73 -7.43 -1.87
N ARG A 180 4.01 -7.19 -1.63
CA ARG A 180 4.98 -6.73 -2.64
C ARG A 180 5.01 -7.66 -3.84
N ASP A 181 5.16 -8.96 -3.60
CA ASP A 181 5.30 -9.94 -4.67
C ASP A 181 4.01 -10.13 -5.48
N ILE A 182 2.85 -9.80 -4.89
CA ILE A 182 1.53 -9.79 -5.57
C ILE A 182 1.37 -8.59 -6.53
N PHE A 183 2.05 -7.47 -6.29
CA PHE A 183 1.77 -6.15 -6.90
C PHE A 183 2.56 -5.86 -8.20
#